data_AF-A0A940T788-F1
#
_entry.id   AF-A0A940T788-F1
#
_cell.length_a   1.000
_cell.length_b   1.000
_cell.length_c   1.000
_cell.angle_alpha   90.00
_cell.angle_beta   90.00
_cell.angle_gamma   90.00
#
_symmetry.space_group_name_H-M   'P 1'
#
loop_
_entity.id
_entity.type
_entity.pdbx_description
1 polymer ?
#
loop_
_entity_poly.entity_id
_entity_poly.type
_entity_poly.pdbx_seq_one_letter_code
_entity_poly.pdbx_strand_id
1 'polypeptide(L)'
;MVAHCERIERYLNRCNNSLDEFMNDELIQDGVTMQLLAMGELTTHFSEEFKLEHPTEIDWRNFKQLRNVCAHRYGTLDYKTIWDIVIGELPQVKTFFEGIIKE
;
A
#
# COMPACT_ATOMS: atom_id res chain seq x y z
N MET A 1 -0.49 -5.11 -8.71
CA MET A 1 -1.08 -4.49 -7.52
C MET A 1 -1.62 -5.53 -6.53
N VAL A 2 -2.61 -6.35 -6.92
CA VAL A 2 -3.26 -7.36 -6.06
C VAL A 2 -2.28 -8.22 -5.24
N ALA A 3 -1.26 -8.80 -5.89
CA ALA A 3 -0.27 -9.63 -5.20
C ALA A 3 0.52 -8.89 -4.09
N HIS A 4 0.69 -7.56 -4.18
CA HIS A 4 1.30 -6.76 -3.12
C HIS A 4 0.33 -6.54 -1.96
N CYS A 5 -0.95 -6.29 -2.24
CA CYS A 5 -1.98 -6.23 -1.21
C CYS A 5 -2.05 -7.55 -0.43
N GLU A 6 -2.06 -8.68 -1.11
CA GLU A 6 -2.07 -10.01 -0.46
C GLU A 6 -0.81 -10.29 0.37
N ARG A 7 0.35 -9.77 -0.04
CA ARG A 7 1.58 -9.86 0.78
C ARG A 7 1.43 -9.05 2.06
N ILE A 8 0.93 -7.82 1.97
CA ILE A 8 0.67 -6.98 3.15
C ILE A 8 -0.32 -7.68 4.09
N GLU A 9 -1.44 -8.19 3.58
CA GLU A 9 -2.41 -8.95 4.37
C GLU A 9 -1.75 -10.15 5.10
N ARG A 10 -0.89 -10.90 4.40
CA ARG A 10 -0.14 -12.01 5.03
C ARG A 10 0.81 -11.53 6.13
N TYR A 11 1.42 -10.36 5.99
CA TYR A 11 2.29 -9.80 7.02
C TYR A 11 1.48 -9.33 8.23
N LEU A 12 0.36 -8.65 8.01
CA LEU A 12 -0.54 -8.21 9.09
C LEU A 12 -1.14 -9.39 9.86
N ASN A 13 -1.45 -10.50 9.17
CA ASN A 13 -1.89 -11.73 9.83
C ASN A 13 -0.82 -12.33 10.76
N ARG A 14 0.48 -12.11 10.50
CA ARG A 14 1.56 -12.59 11.38
C ARG A 14 1.65 -11.81 12.69
N CYS A 15 1.14 -10.59 12.73
CA CYS A 15 0.98 -9.79 13.95
C CYS A 15 -0.49 -9.70 14.39
N ASN A 16 -1.27 -10.77 14.15
CA ASN A 16 -2.68 -10.89 14.56
C ASN A 16 -3.60 -9.75 14.14
N ASN A 17 -3.24 -8.99 13.10
CA ASN A 17 -3.90 -7.73 12.73
C ASN A 17 -4.05 -6.76 13.93
N SER A 18 -3.10 -6.80 14.87
CA SER A 18 -3.00 -5.92 16.02
C SER A 18 -2.03 -4.79 15.74
N LEU A 19 -2.48 -3.55 15.96
CA LEU A 19 -1.61 -2.38 15.89
C LEU A 19 -0.45 -2.51 16.88
N ASP A 20 -0.70 -2.97 18.10
CA ASP A 20 0.33 -3.06 19.12
C ASP A 20 1.41 -4.07 18.73
N GLU A 21 1.02 -5.21 18.16
CA GLU A 21 2.01 -6.20 17.67
C GLU A 21 2.76 -5.68 16.45
N PHE A 22 2.07 -5.01 15.52
CA PHE A 22 2.71 -4.37 14.37
C PHE A 22 3.74 -3.31 14.81
N MET A 23 3.41 -2.47 15.79
CA MET A 23 4.31 -1.45 16.31
C MET A 23 5.55 -2.04 17.02
N ASN A 24 5.51 -3.31 17.42
CA ASN A 24 6.60 -4.03 18.08
C ASN A 24 7.37 -5.01 17.16
N ASP A 25 7.03 -5.09 15.87
CA ASP A 25 7.70 -5.98 14.90
C ASP A 25 8.24 -5.18 13.70
N GLU A 26 9.52 -4.79 13.79
CA GLU A 26 10.23 -4.03 12.75
C GLU A 26 10.29 -4.78 11.41
N LEU A 27 10.35 -6.12 11.42
CA LEU A 27 10.42 -6.90 10.18
C LEU A 27 9.09 -6.85 9.43
N ILE A 28 7.96 -6.85 10.14
CA ILE A 28 6.64 -6.66 9.53
C ILE A 28 6.50 -5.23 9.02
N GLN A 29 6.94 -4.23 9.80
CA GLN A 29 6.93 -2.81 9.38
C GLN A 29 7.71 -2.58 8.08
N ASP A 30 8.94 -3.11 8.01
CA ASP A 30 9.79 -3.03 6.82
C ASP A 30 9.16 -3.78 5.65
N GLY A 31 8.62 -4.97 5.90
CA GLY A 31 7.95 -5.77 4.89
C GLY A 31 6.75 -5.05 4.27
N VAL A 32 5.90 -4.45 5.10
CA VAL A 32 4.75 -3.64 4.67
C VAL A 32 5.22 -2.41 3.89
N THR A 33 6.17 -1.67 4.43
CA THR A 33 6.73 -0.46 3.80
C THR A 33 7.32 -0.76 2.42
N MET A 34 8.03 -1.88 2.28
CA MET A 34 8.57 -2.32 0.99
C MET A 34 7.46 -2.64 -0.03
N GLN A 35 6.37 -3.25 0.41
CA GLN A 35 5.24 -3.50 -0.50
C GLN A 35 4.56 -2.19 -0.92
N LEU A 36 4.35 -1.24 0.00
CA LEU A 36 3.78 0.06 -0.32
C LEU A 36 4.65 0.86 -1.29
N LEU A 37 5.98 0.82 -1.09
CA LEU A 37 6.95 1.39 -2.02
C LEU A 37 6.80 0.79 -3.42
N ALA A 38 6.79 -0.54 -3.52
CA ALA A 38 6.63 -1.24 -4.79
C ALA A 38 5.29 -0.93 -5.47
N MET A 39 4.20 -0.87 -4.70
CA MET A 39 2.88 -0.50 -5.21
C MET A 39 2.88 0.91 -5.79
N GLY A 40 3.42 1.89 -5.07
CA GLY A 40 3.51 3.26 -5.56
C GLY A 40 4.50 3.46 -6.71
N GLU A 41 5.48 2.58 -6.89
CA GLU A 41 6.30 2.56 -8.12
C GLU A 41 5.49 2.03 -9.30
N LEU A 42 4.73 0.95 -9.11
CA LEU A 42 3.88 0.37 -10.15
C LEU A 42 2.82 1.36 -10.66
N THR A 43 2.36 2.30 -9.84
CA THR A 43 1.39 3.31 -10.30
C THR A 43 1.95 4.26 -11.36
N THR A 44 3.29 4.38 -11.44
CA THR A 44 3.94 5.21 -12.47
C THR A 44 3.89 4.58 -13.86
N HIS A 45 3.66 3.26 -13.94
CA HIS A 45 3.59 2.53 -15.21
C HIS A 45 2.20 2.58 -15.86
N PHE A 46 1.16 3.00 -15.13
CA PHE A 46 -0.14 3.24 -15.75
C PHE A 46 -0.08 4.50 -16.62
N SER A 47 -0.73 4.44 -17.78
CA SER A 47 -0.85 5.60 -18.67
C SER A 47 -1.70 6.69 -18.03
N GLU A 48 -1.55 7.92 -18.50
CA GLU A 48 -2.35 9.03 -18.00
C GLU A 48 -3.84 8.85 -18.36
N GLU A 49 -4.14 8.26 -19.51
CA GLU A 49 -5.50 7.91 -19.92
C GLU A 49 -6.16 6.98 -18.90
N PHE A 50 -5.46 5.91 -18.49
CA PHE A 50 -5.98 4.97 -17.48
C PHE A 50 -6.24 5.65 -16.14
N LYS A 51 -5.34 6.54 -15.69
CA LYS A 51 -5.52 7.29 -14.44
C LYS A 51 -6.70 8.27 -14.53
N LEU A 52 -6.92 8.87 -15.70
CA LEU A 52 -8.04 9.78 -15.97
C LEU A 52 -9.39 9.05 -16.06
N GLU A 53 -9.39 7.78 -16.50
CA GLU A 53 -10.58 6.92 -16.50
C GLU A 53 -10.96 6.45 -15.08
N HIS A 54 -9.99 6.37 -14.17
CA HIS A 54 -10.19 5.91 -12.79
C HIS A 54 -9.69 6.92 -11.73
N PRO A 55 -10.19 8.17 -11.70
CA PRO A 55 -9.67 9.21 -10.81
C PRO A 55 -10.20 9.12 -9.38
N THR A 56 -11.28 8.36 -9.14
CA THR A 56 -11.97 8.29 -7.83
C THR A 56 -11.68 7.00 -7.07
N GLU A 57 -11.34 5.94 -7.79
CA GLU A 57 -11.14 4.60 -7.27
C GLU A 57 -9.75 4.47 -6.64
N ILE A 58 -8.78 5.20 -7.17
CA ILE A 58 -7.41 5.24 -6.69
C ILE A 58 -6.95 6.69 -6.59
N ASP A 59 -6.49 7.11 -5.40
CA ASP A 59 -5.79 8.37 -5.25
C ASP A 59 -4.34 8.23 -5.74
N TRP A 60 -4.16 8.42 -7.05
CA TRP A 60 -2.87 8.33 -7.73
C TRP A 60 -1.81 9.27 -7.14
N ARG A 61 -2.25 10.45 -6.67
CA ARG A 61 -1.36 11.45 -6.09
C ARG A 61 -0.84 10.99 -4.74
N ASN A 62 -1.73 10.49 -3.87
CA ASN A 62 -1.34 9.97 -2.57
C ASN A 62 -0.46 8.73 -2.70
N PHE A 63 -0.72 7.83 -3.66
CA PHE A 63 0.18 6.69 -3.93
C PHE A 63 1.61 7.13 -4.28
N LYS A 64 1.74 8.15 -5.14
CA LYS A 64 3.05 8.72 -5.48
C LYS A 64 3.73 9.36 -4.26
N GLN A 65 2.95 10.02 -3.40
CA GLN A 65 3.48 10.63 -2.18
C GLN A 65 3.92 9.57 -1.17
N LEU A 66 3.13 8.52 -0.98
CA LEU A 66 3.43 7.37 -0.13
C LEU A 66 4.74 6.70 -0.55
N ARG A 67 4.92 6.44 -1.85
CA ARG A 67 6.18 5.94 -2.44
C ARG A 67 7.38 6.80 -2.04
N ASN A 68 7.26 8.11 -2.15
CA ASN A 68 8.35 9.03 -1.79
C ASN A 68 8.66 9.02 -0.30
N VAL A 69 7.63 8.93 0.55
CA VAL A 69 7.79 8.81 2.00
C VAL A 69 8.49 7.51 2.35
N CYS A 70 8.01 6.37 1.84
CA CYS A 70 8.65 5.06 2.05
C CYS A 70 10.10 5.01 1.53
N ALA A 71 10.40 5.66 0.40
CA ALA A 71 11.75 5.64 -0.19
C ALA A 71 12.78 6.51 0.53
N HIS A 72 12.36 7.68 1.04
CA HIS A 72 13.28 8.73 1.48
C HIS A 72 13.18 9.10 2.95
N ARG A 73 12.12 8.68 3.64
CA ARG A 73 11.87 9.00 5.05
C ARG A 73 11.87 7.76 5.93
N TYR A 74 12.55 6.68 5.53
CA TYR A 74 12.57 5.42 6.29
C TYR A 74 13.04 5.58 7.75
N GLY A 75 13.94 6.54 8.03
CA GLY A 75 14.38 6.85 9.40
C GLY A 75 13.40 7.70 10.24
N THR A 76 12.32 8.22 9.64
CA THR A 76 11.32 9.06 10.31
C THR A 76 9.89 8.68 9.92
N LEU A 77 9.70 7.45 9.46
CA LEU A 77 8.39 6.93 9.10
C LEU A 77 7.50 6.87 10.35
N ASP A 78 6.33 7.47 10.25
CA ASP A 78 5.28 7.26 11.22
C ASP A 78 4.54 5.96 10.88
N TYR A 79 4.92 4.88 11.55
CA TYR A 79 4.33 3.56 11.35
C TYR A 79 2.85 3.50 11.75
N LYS A 80 2.38 4.42 12.61
CA LYS A 80 0.95 4.52 12.89
C LYS A 80 0.18 5.01 11.65
N THR A 81 0.71 6.00 10.95
CA THR A 81 0.17 6.44 9.67
C THR A 81 0.22 5.32 8.62
N ILE A 82 1.34 4.57 8.53
CA ILE A 82 1.44 3.43 7.61
C ILE A 82 0.35 2.39 7.90
N TRP A 83 0.16 2.04 9.18
CA TRP A 83 -0.89 1.14 9.63
C TRP A 83 -2.27 1.62 9.18
N ASP A 84 -2.61 2.88 9.44
CA ASP A 84 -3.93 3.42 9.12
C ASP A 84 -4.19 3.39 7.60
N ILE A 85 -3.17 3.64 6.77
CA ILE A 85 -3.24 3.50 5.31
C ILE A 85 -3.51 2.04 4.91
N VAL A 86 -2.75 1.07 5.43
CA VAL A 86 -2.94 -0.33 5.02
C VAL A 86 -4.27 -0.91 5.47
N ILE A 87 -4.80 -0.49 6.62
CA ILE A 87 -6.11 -0.96 7.09
C ILE A 87 -7.25 -0.25 6.35
N GLY A 88 -7.12 1.04 6.04
CA GLY A 88 -8.19 1.83 5.43
C GLY A 88 -8.27 1.72 3.91
N GLU A 89 -7.14 1.83 3.22
CA GLU A 89 -7.10 2.03 1.76
C GLU A 89 -6.83 0.74 0.98
N LEU A 90 -5.99 -0.15 1.52
CA LEU A 90 -5.55 -1.37 0.83
C LEU A 90 -6.71 -2.27 0.34
N PRO A 91 -7.80 -2.49 1.12
CA PRO A 91 -8.91 -3.33 0.66
C PRO A 91 -9.60 -2.77 -0.60
N GLN A 92 -9.74 -1.45 -0.69
CA GLN A 92 -10.36 -0.79 -1.84
C GLN A 92 -9.47 -0.90 -3.06
N VAL A 93 -8.17 -0.65 -2.90
CA VAL A 93 -7.16 -0.81 -3.96
C VAL A 93 -7.15 -2.24 -4.50
N LYS A 94 -7.16 -3.24 -3.60
CA LYS A 94 -7.20 -4.65 -4.00
C LYS A 94 -8.46 -4.95 -4.82
N THR A 95 -9.63 -4.57 -4.31
CA THR A 95 -10.93 -4.81 -4.97
C THR A 95 -10.98 -4.19 -6.37
N PHE A 96 -10.50 -2.96 -6.53
CA PHE A 96 -10.45 -2.27 -7.82
C PHE A 96 -9.62 -3.05 -8.84
N PHE A 97 -8.38 -3.39 -8.51
CA PHE A 97 -7.49 -4.10 -9.43
C PHE A 97 -7.91 -5.56 -9.68
N GLU A 98 -8.59 -6.22 -8.73
CA GLU A 98 -9.22 -7.51 -8.98
C GLU A 98 -10.36 -7.43 -9.98
N GLY A 99 -11.11 -6.32 -10.00
CA GLY A 99 -12.15 -6.05 -11.00
C GLY A 99 -11.57 -5.94 -12.40
N ILE A 100 -10.48 -5.18 -12.57
CA ILE A 100 -9.82 -4.97 -13.86
C ILE A 100 -9.24 -6.28 -14.43
N ILE A 101 -8.69 -7.17 -13.60
CA ILE A 101 -8.09 -8.43 -14.07
C ILE A 101 -9.16 -9.42 -14.59
N LYS A 102 -10.43 -9.24 -14.22
CA LYS A 102 -11.53 -10.11 -14.63
C LYS A 102 -12.17 -9.70 -15.96
N GLU A 103 -11.83 -8.52 -16.49
CA GLU A 103 -12.16 -8.09 -17.85
C GLU A 103 -11.06 -8.49 -18.85
#